data_AF-A0A2A9P8N2-F1
#
_entry.id   AF-A0A2A9P8N2-F1
#
_cell.length_a   1.000
_cell.length_b   1.000
_cell.length_c   1.000
_cell.angle_alpha   90.00
_cell.angle_beta   90.00
_cell.angle_gamma   90.00
#
_symmetry.space_group_name_H-M   'P 1'
#
loop_
_entity.id
_entity.type
_entity.pdbx_description
1 polymer ?
#
loop_
_entity_poly.entity_id
_entity_poly.type
_entity_poly.pdbx_seq_one_letter_code
_entity_poly.pdbx_strand_id
1 'polypeptide(L)'
;MLKNLAAAAAVLASVHGHGVSATTEHGMEYSAASWELAARSGHELNDACYPQGTGRYSIPTKELMAPCMAEQLIALSCEQATQALSNVNDEKRMRAYKDCLLGGSYLSDQRGCLECKHAHNMISQRQFNWWIQTWNSAVEAFRSADPPKKSIWDTFLSRAHWGGLPSDRTGAIKPAKPLEEYYTYRPTVQSAGQFSLGEVADDGRKRRSVEEALSVEDTVEEGVKVHLVKEEHGKVISAWVDV
;
A
#
# COMPACT_ATOMS: atom_id res chain seq x y z
N MET A 1 -12.01 28.02 -7.13
CA MET A 1 -10.58 28.27 -6.92
C MET A 1 -9.89 26.92 -6.79
N LEU A 2 -9.50 26.37 -7.94
CA LEU A 2 -8.59 25.23 -8.06
C LEU A 2 -7.17 25.80 -8.15
N LYS A 3 -6.24 25.23 -7.37
CA LYS A 3 -4.81 25.02 -7.68
C LYS A 3 -4.08 24.70 -6.37
N ASN A 4 -3.22 23.68 -6.42
CA ASN A 4 -2.20 23.33 -5.43
C ASN A 4 -2.65 22.45 -4.25
N LEU A 5 -2.70 21.14 -4.48
CA LEU A 5 -2.34 20.12 -3.49
C LEU A 5 -1.65 18.99 -4.26
N ALA A 6 -0.45 19.32 -4.73
CA ALA A 6 0.57 18.37 -5.15
C ALA A 6 1.80 18.69 -4.31
N ALA A 7 2.54 17.65 -3.92
CA ALA A 7 3.77 17.64 -3.13
C ALA A 7 3.61 17.56 -1.59
N ALA A 8 3.70 16.33 -1.08
CA ALA A 8 4.58 15.95 0.03
C ALA A 8 4.61 14.41 0.13
N ALA A 9 5.20 13.76 -0.85
CA ALA A 9 5.49 12.32 -0.82
C ALA A 9 6.85 12.09 -1.47
N ALA A 10 7.90 12.60 -0.83
CA ALA A 10 9.27 12.23 -1.14
C ALA A 10 10.10 12.48 0.13
N VAL A 11 11.10 11.64 0.36
CA VAL A 11 12.02 11.63 1.51
C VAL A 11 11.52 10.85 2.73
N LEU A 12 11.50 9.52 2.60
CA LEU A 12 12.04 8.56 3.58
C LEU A 12 12.25 7.19 2.90
N ALA A 13 12.74 7.20 1.65
CA ALA A 13 13.24 5.99 0.98
C ALA A 13 14.76 5.89 1.18
N SER A 14 15.19 5.92 2.44
CA SER A 14 16.60 5.74 2.81
C SER A 14 16.84 4.26 3.11
N VAL A 15 17.33 3.55 2.10
CA VAL A 15 18.27 2.42 2.19
C VAL A 15 17.94 1.35 3.23
N HIS A 16 17.06 0.41 2.85
CA HIS A 16 17.31 -0.99 3.18
C HIS A 16 17.53 -1.75 1.87
N GLY A 17 18.80 -2.02 1.57
CA GLY A 17 19.19 -2.92 0.49
C GLY A 17 18.85 -4.36 0.85
N HIS A 18 17.57 -4.73 0.78
CA HIS A 18 17.14 -6.12 0.77
C HIS A 18 17.52 -6.70 -0.59
N GLY A 19 18.45 -7.64 -0.61
CA GLY A 19 18.55 -8.54 -1.75
C GLY A 19 17.28 -9.38 -1.77
N VAL A 20 16.32 -9.02 -2.62
CA VAL A 20 15.11 -9.80 -2.83
C VAL A 20 15.52 -11.04 -3.65
N SER A 21 15.93 -12.10 -2.97
CA SER A 21 15.98 -13.41 -3.62
C SER A 21 14.54 -13.91 -3.74
N ALA A 22 13.95 -13.69 -4.90
CA ALA A 22 12.57 -14.07 -5.22
C ALA A 22 12.44 -15.59 -5.51
N THR A 23 12.98 -16.45 -4.64
CA THR A 23 12.97 -17.92 -4.86
C THR A 23 12.76 -18.78 -3.60
N THR A 24 12.20 -18.24 -2.51
CA THR A 24 11.79 -19.11 -1.40
C THR A 24 10.31 -19.45 -1.52
N GLU A 25 9.98 -20.73 -1.35
CA GLU A 25 8.61 -21.30 -1.31
C GLU A 25 7.68 -20.65 -0.26
N HIS A 26 8.14 -19.63 0.46
CA HIS A 26 7.48 -19.01 1.61
C HIS A 26 6.97 -17.59 1.34
N GLY A 27 7.08 -17.08 0.11
CA GLY A 27 6.59 -15.75 -0.24
C GLY A 27 7.48 -14.63 0.31
N MET A 28 7.16 -13.39 -0.05
CA MET A 28 7.92 -12.22 0.41
C MET A 28 7.53 -11.83 1.83
N GLU A 29 8.52 -11.81 2.72
CA GLU A 29 8.36 -11.22 4.04
C GLU A 29 8.45 -9.70 3.96
N TYR A 30 7.45 -9.02 4.50
CA TYR A 30 7.40 -7.57 4.52
C TYR A 30 6.61 -7.08 5.73
N SER A 31 7.08 -5.99 6.37
CA SER A 31 6.37 -5.40 7.50
C SER A 31 6.40 -3.87 7.48
N ALA A 32 5.30 -3.25 7.87
CA ALA A 32 5.16 -1.79 7.95
C ALA A 32 4.40 -1.39 9.22
N ALA A 33 4.60 -0.16 9.67
CA ALA A 33 3.86 0.37 10.81
C ALA A 33 2.41 0.72 10.41
N SER A 34 1.48 0.61 11.37
CA SER A 34 0.06 0.95 11.15
C SER A 34 -0.15 2.34 10.56
N TRP A 35 0.55 3.34 11.08
CA TRP A 35 0.44 4.74 10.64
C TRP A 35 0.93 4.96 9.21
N GLU A 36 1.97 4.21 8.78
CA GLU A 36 2.49 4.28 7.41
C GLU A 36 1.43 3.79 6.42
N LEU A 37 0.77 2.68 6.75
CA LEU A 37 -0.28 2.08 5.92
C LEU A 37 -1.54 2.97 5.85
N ALA A 38 -1.96 3.54 6.98
CA ALA A 38 -3.10 4.46 7.01
C ALA A 38 -2.82 5.73 6.19
N ALA A 39 -1.65 6.35 6.37
CA ALA A 39 -1.25 7.55 5.64
C ALA A 39 -1.26 7.36 4.12
N ARG A 40 -0.81 6.18 3.63
CA ARG A 40 -0.86 5.85 2.19
C ARG A 40 -2.27 5.86 1.60
N SER A 41 -3.27 5.48 2.39
CA SER A 41 -4.66 5.44 1.96
C SER A 41 -5.40 6.78 2.12
N GLY A 42 -4.77 7.77 2.77
CA GLY A 42 -5.41 9.03 3.14
C GLY A 42 -6.55 8.88 4.17
N HIS A 43 -6.58 7.77 4.92
CA HIS A 43 -7.54 7.53 6.01
C HIS A 43 -6.92 7.89 7.35
N GLU A 44 -7.76 8.40 8.26
CA GLU A 44 -7.39 8.58 9.66
C GLU A 44 -7.32 7.21 10.34
N LEU A 45 -6.37 7.05 11.26
CA LEU A 45 -6.35 5.89 12.15
C LEU A 45 -7.55 5.92 13.10
N ASN A 46 -7.91 4.75 13.65
CA ASN A 46 -8.89 4.55 14.72
C ASN A 46 -10.34 4.36 14.24
N ASP A 47 -10.54 3.87 13.02
CA ASP A 47 -11.84 3.37 12.60
C ASP A 47 -11.88 1.83 12.52
N ALA A 48 -13.06 1.27 12.26
CA ALA A 48 -13.26 -0.18 12.24
C ALA A 48 -12.48 -0.91 11.13
N CYS A 49 -12.06 -0.19 10.08
CA CYS A 49 -11.36 -0.71 8.91
C CYS A 49 -9.86 -0.39 8.94
N TYR A 50 -9.47 0.70 9.62
CA TYR A 50 -8.11 1.12 9.94
C TYR A 50 -7.94 1.18 11.46
N PRO A 51 -8.01 0.04 12.15
CA PRO A 51 -7.97 0.01 13.61
C PRO A 51 -6.65 0.56 14.12
N GLN A 52 -6.72 1.31 15.22
CA GLN A 52 -5.51 1.70 15.94
C GLN A 52 -4.82 0.46 16.47
N GLY A 53 -3.57 0.29 16.09
CA GLY A 53 -2.63 -0.56 16.80
C GLY A 53 -1.28 0.15 16.78
N THR A 54 -0.57 0.16 17.91
CA THR A 54 0.83 0.63 18.00
C THR A 54 1.82 -0.37 17.39
N GLY A 55 1.35 -1.24 16.49
CA GLY A 55 2.08 -2.40 16.00
C GLY A 55 2.58 -2.28 14.57
N ARG A 56 3.35 -3.30 14.18
CA ARG A 56 3.76 -3.58 12.81
C ARG A 56 2.85 -4.65 12.23
N TYR A 57 2.34 -4.42 11.04
CA TYR A 57 1.67 -5.44 10.25
C TYR A 57 2.73 -6.18 9.44
N SER A 58 2.59 -7.50 9.29
CA SER A 58 3.54 -8.33 8.57
C SER A 58 2.84 -9.32 7.65
N ILE A 59 3.41 -9.54 6.47
CA ILE A 59 3.05 -10.59 5.53
C ILE A 59 4.28 -11.45 5.23
N PRO A 60 4.12 -12.72 4.84
CA PRO A 60 2.86 -13.46 4.82
C PRO A 60 2.34 -13.73 6.23
N THR A 61 1.03 -13.82 6.41
CA THR A 61 0.45 -14.21 7.70
C THR A 61 -0.80 -15.07 7.55
N LYS A 62 -0.98 -16.00 8.49
CA LYS A 62 -2.21 -16.80 8.68
C LYS A 62 -3.16 -16.16 9.68
N GLU A 63 -2.66 -15.20 10.47
CA GLU A 63 -3.50 -14.39 11.35
C GLU A 63 -4.23 -13.36 10.49
N LEU A 64 -5.55 -13.32 10.62
CA LEU A 64 -6.39 -12.46 9.79
C LEU A 64 -6.22 -11.00 10.22
N MET A 65 -5.58 -10.21 9.37
CA MET A 65 -5.45 -8.76 9.52
C MET A 65 -6.67 -8.06 8.92
N ALA A 66 -6.94 -6.85 9.43
CA ALA A 66 -7.94 -5.95 8.84
C ALA A 66 -7.66 -5.79 7.32
N PRO A 67 -8.66 -6.02 6.44
CA PRO A 67 -8.40 -6.12 5.00
C PRO A 67 -7.81 -4.85 4.39
N CYS A 68 -8.25 -3.67 4.86
CA CYS A 68 -7.68 -2.40 4.42
C CYS A 68 -6.19 -2.25 4.78
N MET A 69 -5.75 -2.79 5.92
CA MET A 69 -4.33 -2.77 6.29
C MET A 69 -3.53 -3.77 5.45
N ALA A 70 -4.09 -4.95 5.22
CA ALA A 70 -3.46 -5.98 4.39
C ALA A 70 -3.30 -5.53 2.93
N GLU A 71 -4.33 -4.95 2.29
CA GLU A 71 -4.21 -4.50 0.90
C GLU A 71 -3.12 -3.42 0.74
N GLN A 72 -3.03 -2.47 1.68
CA GLN A 72 -2.02 -1.41 1.65
C GLN A 72 -0.61 -1.98 1.87
N LEU A 73 -0.46 -2.93 2.81
CA LEU A 73 0.81 -3.59 3.08
C LEU A 73 1.30 -4.40 1.87
N ILE A 74 0.40 -5.15 1.23
CA ILE A 74 0.72 -5.94 0.05
C ILE A 74 1.09 -5.02 -1.12
N ALA A 75 0.30 -3.96 -1.37
CA ALA A 75 0.63 -3.00 -2.41
C ALA A 75 2.00 -2.35 -2.19
N LEU A 76 2.27 -1.88 -0.97
CA LEU A 76 3.56 -1.29 -0.58
C LEU A 76 4.71 -2.28 -0.79
N SER A 77 4.55 -3.54 -0.36
CA SER A 77 5.58 -4.58 -0.53
C SER A 77 5.90 -4.81 -2.01
N CYS A 78 4.88 -4.89 -2.87
CA CYS A 78 5.05 -5.07 -4.31
C CYS A 78 5.70 -3.85 -4.97
N GLU A 79 5.32 -2.64 -4.58
CA GLU A 79 5.93 -1.40 -5.08
C GLU A 79 7.42 -1.32 -4.75
N GLN A 80 7.79 -1.59 -3.49
CA GLN A 80 9.17 -1.48 -3.04
C GLN A 80 10.05 -2.58 -3.61
N ALA A 81 9.58 -3.82 -3.63
CA ALA A 81 10.39 -4.95 -4.06
C ALA A 81 10.61 -4.99 -5.57
N THR A 82 9.63 -4.53 -6.36
CA THR A 82 9.75 -4.48 -7.83
C THR A 82 10.31 -3.16 -8.32
N GLN A 83 10.20 -2.09 -7.51
CA GLN A 83 10.53 -0.72 -7.91
C GLN A 83 9.86 -0.32 -9.23
N ALA A 84 8.69 -0.88 -9.54
CA ALA A 84 8.04 -0.68 -10.83
C ALA A 84 7.52 0.75 -11.01
N LEU A 85 7.07 1.37 -9.92
CA LEU A 85 6.52 2.73 -9.96
C LEU A 85 7.58 3.83 -10.02
N SER A 86 8.87 3.53 -9.76
CA SER A 86 9.95 4.51 -9.98
C SER A 86 10.28 4.71 -11.46
N ASN A 87 9.93 3.74 -12.31
CA ASN A 87 10.04 3.84 -13.77
C ASN A 87 9.00 2.94 -14.43
N VAL A 88 7.80 3.48 -14.69
CA VAL A 88 6.69 2.73 -15.30
C VAL A 88 6.94 2.29 -16.75
N ASN A 89 8.04 2.74 -17.37
CA ASN A 89 8.46 2.29 -18.69
C ASN A 89 9.34 1.03 -18.63
N ASP A 90 9.82 0.61 -17.45
CA ASP A 90 10.51 -0.66 -17.26
C ASP A 90 9.49 -1.81 -17.28
N GLU A 91 9.32 -2.40 -18.46
CA GLU A 91 8.33 -3.44 -18.71
C GLU A 91 8.50 -4.67 -17.82
N LYS A 92 9.75 -5.03 -17.48
CA LYS A 92 10.07 -6.19 -16.65
C LYS A 92 9.60 -5.97 -15.22
N ARG A 93 9.89 -4.79 -14.66
CA ARG A 93 9.44 -4.42 -13.32
C ARG A 93 7.92 -4.28 -13.25
N MET A 94 7.29 -3.71 -14.28
CA MET A 94 5.83 -3.61 -14.32
C MET A 94 5.13 -4.97 -14.43
N ARG A 95 5.69 -5.95 -15.16
CA ARG A 95 5.20 -7.35 -15.13
C ARG A 95 5.37 -7.95 -13.74
N ALA A 96 6.55 -7.82 -13.13
CA ALA A 96 6.80 -8.31 -11.78
C ALA A 96 5.83 -7.70 -10.75
N TYR A 97 5.53 -6.40 -10.86
CA TYR A 97 4.57 -5.72 -9.99
C TYR A 97 3.15 -6.28 -10.15
N LYS A 98 2.74 -6.52 -11.40
CA LYS A 98 1.45 -7.15 -11.71
C LYS A 98 1.37 -8.55 -11.12
N ASP A 99 2.39 -9.37 -11.32
CA ASP A 99 2.44 -10.75 -10.81
C ASP A 99 2.45 -10.75 -9.27
N CYS A 100 3.19 -9.82 -8.65
CA CYS A 100 3.19 -9.62 -7.21
C CYS A 100 1.79 -9.30 -6.66
N LEU A 101 1.06 -8.36 -7.27
CA LEU A 101 -0.29 -8.03 -6.81
C LEU A 101 -1.29 -9.15 -7.08
N LEU A 102 -1.29 -9.72 -8.29
CA LEU A 102 -2.32 -10.65 -8.73
C LEU A 102 -2.09 -12.09 -8.27
N GLY A 103 -0.86 -12.46 -7.94
CA GLY A 103 -0.50 -13.79 -7.43
C GLY A 103 -0.66 -13.93 -5.91
N GLY A 104 -0.97 -12.85 -5.21
CA GLY A 104 -1.17 -12.82 -3.76
C GLY A 104 -2.64 -12.66 -3.36
N SER A 105 -2.87 -12.19 -2.14
CA SER A 105 -4.22 -11.96 -1.60
C SER A 105 -4.76 -10.55 -1.85
N TYR A 106 -3.99 -9.65 -2.49
CA TYR A 106 -4.33 -8.23 -2.68
C TYR A 106 -5.78 -7.98 -3.12
N LEU A 107 -6.27 -8.69 -4.14
CA LEU A 107 -7.65 -8.50 -4.63
C LEU A 107 -8.73 -8.93 -3.63
N SER A 108 -8.45 -9.97 -2.83
CA SER A 108 -9.36 -10.42 -1.77
C SER A 108 -9.38 -9.40 -0.63
N ASP A 109 -8.21 -8.88 -0.24
CA ASP A 109 -8.08 -7.85 0.80
C ASP A 109 -8.71 -6.51 0.38
N GLN A 110 -8.56 -6.15 -0.89
CA GLN A 110 -9.20 -4.97 -1.48
C GLN A 110 -10.73 -5.08 -1.43
N ARG A 111 -11.27 -6.25 -1.80
CA ARG A 111 -12.70 -6.54 -1.69
C ARG A 111 -13.16 -6.49 -0.23
N GLY A 112 -12.41 -7.13 0.68
CA GLY A 112 -12.67 -7.14 2.11
C GLY A 112 -12.66 -5.73 2.71
N CYS A 113 -11.81 -4.83 2.21
CA CYS A 113 -11.75 -3.45 2.67
C CYS A 113 -13.04 -2.69 2.34
N LEU A 114 -13.59 -2.89 1.14
CA LEU A 114 -14.88 -2.33 0.77
C LEU A 114 -16.03 -2.94 1.58
N GLU A 115 -15.97 -4.25 1.85
CA GLU A 115 -16.94 -4.94 2.71
C GLU A 115 -16.91 -4.39 4.13
N CYS A 116 -15.73 -4.10 4.68
CA CYS A 116 -15.59 -3.43 5.97
C CYS A 116 -16.29 -2.06 5.97
N LYS A 117 -15.97 -1.22 4.98
CA LYS A 117 -16.55 0.13 4.86
C LYS A 117 -18.07 0.07 4.76
N HIS A 118 -18.61 -0.89 4.02
CA HIS A 118 -20.05 -1.09 3.91
C HIS A 118 -20.68 -1.59 5.22
N ALA A 119 -20.08 -2.61 5.85
CA ALA A 119 -20.59 -3.20 7.10
C ALA A 119 -20.68 -2.18 8.25
N HIS A 120 -19.80 -1.18 8.24
CA HIS A 120 -19.72 -0.13 9.26
C HIS A 120 -20.45 1.17 8.88
N ASN A 121 -21.26 1.17 7.81
CA ASN A 121 -21.94 2.36 7.29
C ASN A 121 -20.98 3.51 6.89
N MET A 122 -19.72 3.24 6.53
CA MET A 122 -18.82 4.26 5.97
C MET A 122 -19.14 4.57 4.51
N ILE A 123 -19.75 3.62 3.81
CA ILE A 123 -20.33 3.79 2.47
C ILE A 123 -21.70 3.11 2.41
N SER A 124 -22.58 3.63 1.57
CA SER A 124 -23.90 3.04 1.35
C SER A 124 -23.84 1.77 0.48
N GLN A 125 -24.94 1.01 0.40
CA GLN A 125 -25.02 -0.14 -0.51
C GLN A 125 -24.83 0.27 -1.99
N ARG A 126 -25.37 1.44 -2.40
CA ARG A 126 -25.21 1.94 -3.77
C ARG A 126 -23.78 2.35 -4.05
N GLN A 127 -23.13 3.02 -3.11
CA GLN A 127 -21.71 3.37 -3.19
C GLN A 127 -20.84 2.12 -3.23
N PHE A 128 -21.09 1.14 -2.36
CA PHE A 128 -20.40 -0.15 -2.36
C PHE A 128 -20.50 -0.84 -3.73
N ASN A 129 -21.70 -0.93 -4.30
CA ASN A 129 -21.89 -1.50 -5.64
C ASN A 129 -21.10 -0.75 -6.71
N TRP A 130 -21.10 0.59 -6.68
CA TRP A 130 -20.32 1.41 -7.59
C TRP A 130 -18.81 1.15 -7.45
N TRP A 131 -18.30 1.08 -6.21
CA TRP A 131 -16.88 0.79 -5.94
C TRP A 131 -16.49 -0.58 -6.48
N ILE A 132 -17.30 -1.61 -6.22
CA ILE A 132 -17.07 -2.97 -6.72
C ILE A 132 -17.05 -3.01 -8.25
N GLN A 133 -18.02 -2.40 -8.91
CA GLN A 133 -18.08 -2.38 -10.37
C GLN A 133 -16.86 -1.67 -10.98
N THR A 134 -16.48 -0.52 -10.41
CA THR A 134 -15.33 0.26 -10.88
C THR A 134 -14.02 -0.50 -10.66
N TRP A 135 -13.85 -1.12 -9.49
CA TRP A 135 -12.68 -1.95 -9.21
C TRP A 135 -12.59 -3.17 -10.11
N ASN A 136 -13.70 -3.89 -10.36
CA ASN A 136 -13.70 -5.02 -11.27
C ASN A 136 -13.25 -4.61 -12.68
N SER A 137 -13.75 -3.48 -13.19
CA SER A 137 -13.33 -2.92 -14.49
C SER A 137 -11.84 -2.54 -14.50
N ALA A 138 -11.33 -1.99 -13.40
CA ALA A 138 -9.92 -1.65 -13.27
C ALA A 138 -9.01 -2.88 -13.20
N VAL A 139 -9.41 -3.91 -12.44
CA VAL A 139 -8.69 -5.18 -12.32
C VAL A 139 -8.66 -5.90 -13.66
N GLU A 140 -9.76 -5.93 -14.40
CA GLU A 140 -9.80 -6.53 -15.74
C GLU A 140 -8.83 -5.80 -16.70
N ALA A 141 -8.84 -4.46 -16.68
CA ALA A 141 -7.94 -3.66 -17.51
C ALA A 141 -6.47 -3.86 -17.13
N PHE A 142 -6.16 -3.88 -15.83
CA PHE A 142 -4.81 -4.09 -15.32
C PHE A 142 -4.31 -5.51 -15.62
N ARG A 143 -5.18 -6.52 -15.47
CA ARG A 143 -4.90 -7.92 -15.80
C ARG A 143 -4.65 -8.13 -17.29
N SER A 144 -5.37 -7.41 -18.15
CA SER A 144 -5.24 -7.56 -19.61
C SER A 144 -4.07 -6.76 -20.19
N ALA A 145 -3.58 -5.73 -19.50
CA ALA A 145 -2.43 -4.95 -19.93
C ALA A 145 -1.13 -5.74 -19.80
N ASP A 146 -0.28 -5.70 -20.84
CA ASP A 146 0.97 -6.45 -20.86
C ASP A 146 2.13 -5.71 -21.55
N PRO A 147 3.10 -5.14 -20.80
CA PRO A 147 3.04 -4.88 -19.36
C PRO A 147 1.97 -3.82 -19.02
N PRO A 148 1.51 -3.73 -17.77
CA PRO A 148 0.79 -2.52 -17.34
C PRO A 148 1.71 -1.30 -17.40
N LYS A 149 1.15 -0.12 -17.70
CA LYS A 149 1.90 1.15 -17.80
C LYS A 149 1.59 2.14 -16.66
N LYS A 150 0.86 1.68 -15.64
CA LYS A 150 0.41 2.46 -14.48
C LYS A 150 0.10 1.51 -13.32
N SER A 151 -0.01 2.04 -12.10
CA SER A 151 -0.40 1.22 -10.95
C SER A 151 -1.83 0.69 -11.08
N ILE A 152 -2.21 -0.28 -10.25
CA ILE A 152 -3.60 -0.75 -10.23
C ILE A 152 -4.56 0.35 -9.73
N TRP A 153 -4.10 1.20 -8.82
CA TRP A 153 -4.85 2.37 -8.36
C TRP A 153 -5.02 3.42 -9.47
N ASP A 154 -3.98 3.74 -10.23
CA ASP A 154 -4.11 4.63 -11.40
C ASP A 154 -5.03 4.03 -12.47
N THR A 155 -5.04 2.70 -12.58
CA THR A 155 -5.99 1.99 -13.43
C THR A 155 -7.41 2.20 -12.92
N PHE A 156 -7.64 2.08 -11.60
CA PHE A 156 -8.91 2.42 -10.97
C PHE A 156 -9.32 3.88 -11.24
N LEU A 157 -8.44 4.85 -11.00
CA LEU A 157 -8.72 6.27 -11.24
C LEU A 157 -9.13 6.55 -12.68
N SER A 158 -8.51 5.87 -13.66
CA SER A 158 -8.87 6.03 -15.08
C SER A 158 -10.22 5.42 -15.46
N ARG A 159 -10.77 4.52 -14.62
CA ARG A 159 -12.09 3.89 -14.81
C ARG A 159 -13.16 4.51 -13.93
N ALA A 160 -12.76 5.24 -12.88
CA ALA A 160 -13.65 5.89 -11.95
C ALA A 160 -14.37 7.09 -12.62
N HIS A 161 -15.60 6.85 -13.04
CA HIS A 161 -16.51 7.92 -13.46
C HIS A 161 -17.10 8.59 -12.21
N TRP A 162 -16.35 9.50 -11.59
CA TRP A 162 -16.71 10.12 -10.31
C TRP A 162 -18.09 10.79 -10.28
N GLY A 163 -18.57 11.33 -11.41
CA GLY A 163 -19.93 11.87 -11.52
C GLY A 163 -21.05 10.82 -11.37
N GLY A 164 -20.72 9.54 -11.50
CA GLY A 164 -21.62 8.41 -11.28
C GLY A 164 -21.56 7.81 -9.87
N LEU A 165 -20.69 8.30 -8.98
CA LEU A 165 -20.65 7.87 -7.59
C LEU A 165 -21.94 8.32 -6.89
N PRO A 166 -22.74 7.40 -6.33
CA PRO A 166 -23.95 7.76 -5.59
C PRO A 166 -23.66 8.69 -4.40
N SER A 167 -24.46 9.74 -4.25
CA SER A 167 -24.33 10.75 -3.19
C SER A 167 -25.24 10.48 -1.98
N ASP A 168 -25.80 9.27 -1.89
CA ASP A 168 -26.70 8.93 -0.80
C ASP A 168 -25.97 8.97 0.54
N ARG A 169 -26.65 9.54 1.55
CA ARG A 169 -26.10 9.65 2.90
C ARG A 169 -25.94 8.26 3.48
N THR A 170 -24.81 8.05 4.14
CA THR A 170 -24.65 6.92 5.03
C THR A 170 -25.43 7.15 6.32
N GLY A 171 -25.87 6.06 6.95
CA GLY A 171 -26.42 6.12 8.31
C GLY A 171 -25.32 6.45 9.33
N ALA A 172 -25.67 6.45 10.61
CA ALA A 172 -24.67 6.53 11.67
C ALA A 172 -23.63 5.40 11.52
N ILE A 173 -22.36 5.74 11.74
CA ILE A 173 -21.26 4.77 11.76
C ILE A 173 -21.58 3.69 12.81
N LYS A 174 -21.48 2.43 12.39
CA LYS A 174 -21.73 1.29 13.29
C LYS A 174 -20.47 0.94 14.09
N PRO A 175 -20.63 0.38 15.30
CA PRO A 175 -19.49 -0.12 16.06
C PRO A 175 -18.74 -1.20 15.30
N ALA A 176 -17.45 -1.35 15.61
CA ALA A 176 -16.58 -2.35 15.02
C ALA A 176 -17.15 -3.77 15.21
N LYS A 177 -17.22 -4.52 14.12
CA LYS A 177 -17.59 -5.95 14.08
C LYS A 177 -16.33 -6.81 13.94
N PRO A 178 -16.33 -8.05 14.46
CA PRO A 178 -15.31 -9.04 14.14
C PRO A 178 -15.11 -9.17 12.62
N LEU A 179 -13.86 -9.39 12.19
CA LEU A 179 -13.51 -9.49 10.76
C LEU A 179 -14.32 -10.58 10.06
N GLU A 180 -14.60 -11.67 10.76
CA GLU A 180 -15.31 -12.84 10.29
C GLU A 180 -16.77 -12.58 9.94
N GLU A 181 -17.37 -11.53 10.50
CA GLU A 181 -18.76 -11.16 10.22
C GLU A 181 -18.95 -10.48 8.87
N TYR A 182 -17.91 -9.87 8.31
CA TYR A 182 -18.02 -9.08 7.08
C TYR A 182 -17.06 -9.52 5.98
N TYR A 183 -15.89 -10.08 6.31
CA TYR A 183 -14.87 -10.44 5.32
C TYR A 183 -15.22 -11.79 4.69
N THR A 184 -16.09 -11.75 3.68
CA THR A 184 -16.77 -12.94 3.14
C THR A 184 -15.81 -13.85 2.37
N TYR A 185 -14.90 -13.25 1.60
CA TYR A 185 -13.94 -13.95 0.73
C TYR A 185 -12.52 -13.85 1.27
N ARG A 186 -12.34 -14.13 2.56
CA ARG A 186 -11.02 -14.02 3.20
C ARG A 186 -10.03 -15.08 2.67
N PRO A 187 -8.78 -14.70 2.40
CA PRO A 187 -7.74 -15.64 2.02
C PRO A 187 -7.30 -16.48 3.22
N THR A 188 -6.77 -17.68 2.98
CA THR A 188 -6.16 -18.51 4.03
C THR A 188 -4.83 -17.92 4.53
N VAL A 189 -4.12 -17.20 3.65
CA VAL A 189 -2.89 -16.49 3.95
C VAL A 189 -2.98 -15.11 3.28
N GLN A 190 -2.75 -14.05 4.04
CA GLN A 190 -2.57 -12.71 3.48
C GLN A 190 -1.11 -12.55 3.07
N SER A 191 -0.84 -12.35 1.78
CA SER A 191 0.51 -12.28 1.24
C SER A 191 0.58 -11.56 -0.10
N ALA A 192 1.78 -11.07 -0.43
CA ALA A 192 2.16 -10.74 -1.79
C ALA A 192 2.30 -12.02 -2.64
N GLY A 193 2.10 -11.88 -3.95
CA GLY A 193 2.34 -12.91 -4.94
C GLY A 193 3.82 -13.06 -5.26
N GLN A 194 4.18 -14.23 -5.79
CA GLN A 194 5.50 -14.47 -6.33
C GLN A 194 5.67 -13.75 -7.67
N PHE A 195 6.89 -13.29 -7.95
CA PHE A 195 7.25 -12.67 -9.22
C PHE A 195 8.73 -12.91 -9.52
N SER A 196 9.14 -12.66 -10.77
CA SER A 196 10.54 -12.72 -11.18
C SER A 196 10.96 -11.39 -11.80
N LEU A 197 12.09 -10.87 -11.32
CA LEU A 197 12.78 -9.75 -11.96
C LEU A 197 13.84 -10.22 -12.96
N GLY A 198 13.87 -11.51 -13.33
CA GLY A 198 14.92 -12.15 -14.13
C GLY A 198 16.33 -11.95 -13.59
N GLU A 199 17.36 -12.37 -14.32
CA GLU A 199 18.73 -11.93 -14.04
C GLU A 199 18.80 -10.42 -14.25
N VAL A 200 18.97 -9.67 -13.17
CA VAL A 200 19.37 -8.27 -13.23
C VAL A 200 20.87 -8.31 -13.34
N ALA A 201 21.44 -7.78 -14.43
CA ALA A 201 22.87 -7.52 -14.48
C ALA A 201 23.18 -6.60 -13.29
N ASP A 202 23.89 -7.14 -12.31
CA ASP A 202 24.31 -6.45 -11.10
C ASP A 202 25.07 -5.19 -11.52
N ASP A 203 24.44 -4.01 -11.37
CA ASP A 203 25.03 -2.73 -11.83
C ASP A 203 26.15 -2.24 -10.88
N GLY A 204 26.56 -3.06 -9.92
CA GLY A 204 27.66 -2.76 -9.02
C GLY A 204 27.39 -1.57 -8.09
N ARG A 205 26.14 -1.11 -7.96
CA ARG A 205 25.80 -0.02 -7.05
C ARG A 205 25.90 -0.52 -5.61
N LYS A 206 27.09 -0.32 -5.01
CA LYS A 206 27.44 -0.67 -3.63
C LYS A 206 26.31 -0.32 -2.66
N ARG A 207 25.90 -1.32 -1.87
CA ARG A 207 25.07 -1.15 -0.67
C ARG A 207 25.74 -0.15 0.27
N ARG A 208 25.16 1.04 0.46
CA ARG A 208 25.49 1.92 1.59
C ARG A 208 24.83 1.35 2.85
N SER A 209 25.55 1.34 3.96
CA SER A 209 24.95 1.02 5.26
C SER A 209 24.07 2.19 5.71
N VAL A 210 23.09 1.91 6.59
CA VAL A 210 22.21 2.94 7.18
C VAL A 210 23.01 4.01 7.92
N GLU A 211 24.16 3.64 8.51
CA GLU A 211 25.10 4.57 9.16
C GLU A 211 25.76 5.54 8.17
N GLU A 212 25.94 5.15 6.92
CA GLU A 212 26.56 5.98 5.87
C GLU A 212 25.54 6.89 5.15
N ALA A 213 24.24 6.58 5.24
CA ALA A 213 23.16 7.43 4.75
C ALA A 213 22.76 8.54 5.72
N LEU A 214 23.00 8.33 7.02
CA LEU A 214 22.77 9.32 8.08
C LEU A 214 23.97 10.25 8.33
N SER A 215 25.12 9.99 7.72
CA SER A 215 26.31 10.85 7.79
C SER A 215 26.45 11.82 6.61
N VAL A 216 25.46 11.90 5.72
CA VAL A 216 25.46 12.86 4.63
C VAL A 216 24.76 14.14 5.12
N GLU A 217 25.57 15.09 5.59
CA GLU A 217 25.19 16.50 5.64
C GLU A 217 25.00 17.02 4.21
N ASP A 218 23.93 16.61 3.52
CA ASP A 218 23.49 17.27 2.30
C ASP A 218 22.38 18.26 2.70
N THR A 219 22.82 19.51 2.87
CA THR A 219 22.06 20.77 2.74
C THR A 219 20.53 20.64 2.80
N VAL A 220 19.98 20.75 4.00
CA VAL A 220 18.59 21.16 4.22
C VAL A 220 18.47 22.61 3.74
N GLU A 221 17.67 22.87 2.70
CA GLU A 221 17.27 24.24 2.33
C GLU A 221 16.70 24.96 3.56
N GLU A 222 17.07 26.23 3.76
CA GLU A 222 16.58 27.08 4.85
C GLU A 222 15.04 27.05 4.91
N GLY A 223 14.49 26.40 5.94
CA GLY A 223 13.04 26.43 6.22
C GLY A 223 12.45 25.13 6.76
N VAL A 224 13.06 23.97 6.45
CA VAL A 224 12.51 22.67 6.83
C VAL A 224 12.97 22.27 8.23
N LYS A 225 12.04 22.20 9.19
CA LYS A 225 12.31 21.67 10.54
C LYS A 225 11.87 20.21 10.63
N VAL A 226 12.84 19.32 10.85
CA VAL A 226 12.60 17.91 11.16
C VAL A 226 12.50 17.75 12.67
N HIS A 227 11.36 17.25 13.14
CA HIS A 227 11.14 16.97 14.56
C HIS A 227 11.36 15.47 14.81
N LEU A 228 12.36 15.16 15.63
CA LEU A 228 12.57 13.81 16.16
C LEU A 228 11.62 13.60 17.36
N VAL A 229 10.73 12.62 17.23
CA VAL A 229 9.62 12.45 18.18
C VAL A 229 9.92 11.36 19.18
N LYS A 230 10.60 10.29 18.74
CA LYS A 230 10.93 9.18 19.61
C LYS A 230 12.13 8.39 19.11
N GLU A 231 13.04 8.10 20.03
CA GLU A 231 14.18 7.21 19.84
C GLU A 231 14.09 6.08 20.87
N GLU A 232 14.34 4.85 20.43
CA GLU A 232 14.37 3.69 21.32
C GLU A 232 15.56 2.81 20.93
N HIS A 233 16.47 2.57 21.87
CA HIS A 233 17.71 1.79 21.66
C HIS A 233 18.58 2.29 20.48
N GLY A 234 18.74 3.61 20.34
CA GLY A 234 19.59 4.17 19.27
C GLY A 234 18.94 4.19 17.89
N LYS A 235 17.64 3.90 17.78
CA LYS A 235 16.90 3.90 16.52
C LYS A 235 15.77 4.91 16.54
N VAL A 236 15.77 5.80 15.55
CA VAL A 236 14.68 6.73 15.29
C VAL A 236 13.48 5.93 14.80
N ILE A 237 12.39 6.00 15.54
CA ILE A 237 11.17 5.22 15.27
C ILE A 237 10.03 6.09 14.71
N SER A 238 10.15 7.41 14.79
CA SER A 238 9.24 8.35 14.11
C SER A 238 9.84 9.76 14.03
N ALA A 239 9.66 10.39 12.88
CA ALA A 239 9.93 11.81 12.65
C ALA A 239 8.82 12.40 11.79
N TRP A 240 8.55 13.70 11.93
CA TRP A 240 7.76 14.45 10.97
C TRP A 240 8.46 15.74 10.58
N VAL A 241 7.98 16.33 9.49
CA VAL A 241 8.57 17.51 8.86
C VAL A 241 7.51 18.61 8.84
N ASP A 242 7.86 19.77 9.38
CA ASP A 242 7.08 21.00 9.16
C ASP A 242 7.55 21.63 7.84
N VAL A 243 6.59 21.88 6.94
CA VAL A 243 6.77 22.64 5.69
C VAL A 243 6.29 24.08 5.90
#